data_AF-B4DJQ2-F1
#
_entry.id   AF-B4DJQ2-F1
#
_cell.length_a   1.000
_cell.length_b   1.000
_cell.length_c   1.000
_cell.angle_alpha   90.00
_cell.angle_beta   90.00
_cell.angle_gamma   90.00
#
_symmetry.space_group_name_H-M   'P 1'
#
loop_
_entity.id
_entity.type
_entity.pdbx_description
1 polymer ?
#
loop_
_entity_poly.entity_id
_entity_poly.type
_entity_poly.pdbx_seq_one_letter_code
_entity_poly.pdbx_strand_id
1 'polypeptide(L)'
;MSGEMAFHEMQAHKNALGTSGEQQAADITGPTPHQGGWKQVEQSRSQVQAIGEKVSLAQAKIEKIKGSKKAIKVFSSAKYPAPGRLQEYGSIFTGAQDPGLQRRPRHRIQSKHRPLDERALQEKLKDFPVCVSTKPEPEDDAEEGLGGLPSNISSVSSLLLFNTTENL
;
A
#
# COMPACT_ATOMS: atom_id res chain seq x y z
N MET A 1 77.98 -28.21 36.32
CA MET A 1 76.97 -28.80 35.41
C MET A 1 75.98 -29.55 36.30
N SER A 2 74.69 -29.28 36.09
CA SER A 2 73.44 -29.76 36.74
C SER A 2 73.55 -31.00 37.65
N GLY A 3 72.94 -31.03 38.85
CA GLY A 3 71.50 -30.90 39.16
C GLY A 3 71.02 -32.30 39.56
N GLU A 4 70.46 -32.53 40.75
CA GLU A 4 69.02 -32.41 41.03
C GLU A 4 68.73 -32.47 42.54
N MET A 5 67.67 -31.76 42.91
CA MET A 5 67.26 -31.46 44.27
C MET A 5 66.33 -32.52 44.87
N ALA A 6 66.57 -32.77 46.16
CA ALA A 6 65.58 -32.82 47.24
C ALA A 6 64.30 -33.66 47.04
N PHE A 7 64.38 -34.91 47.48
CA PHE A 7 63.24 -35.68 47.96
C PHE A 7 63.44 -35.98 49.45
N HIS A 8 62.91 -35.16 50.36
CA HIS A 8 62.56 -35.60 51.70
C HIS A 8 61.70 -34.58 52.44
N GLU A 9 60.94 -35.09 53.42
CA GLU A 9 60.15 -34.34 54.42
C GLU A 9 58.72 -34.00 53.92
N MET A 10 57.69 -34.84 54.09
CA MET A 10 57.26 -35.62 55.26
C MET A 10 57.15 -34.75 56.52
N GLN A 11 56.01 -34.07 56.70
CA GLN A 11 55.19 -34.03 57.93
C GLN A 11 54.27 -32.79 57.94
N ALA A 12 52.95 -33.00 57.86
CA ALA A 12 51.98 -32.03 58.37
C ALA A 12 50.70 -32.72 58.86
N HIS A 13 50.77 -33.14 60.13
CA HIS A 13 49.73 -33.05 61.15
C HIS A 13 48.27 -33.40 60.82
N LYS A 14 47.93 -34.60 61.30
CA LYS A 14 46.62 -34.99 61.87
C LYS A 14 46.04 -33.95 62.84
N ASN A 15 44.74 -33.75 62.69
CA ASN A 15 43.69 -33.61 63.72
C ASN A 15 43.83 -32.50 64.78
N ALA A 16 42.86 -31.57 64.80
CA ALA A 16 42.03 -31.33 65.99
C ALA A 16 40.93 -30.28 65.74
N LEU A 17 39.85 -30.46 66.49
CA LEU A 17 38.77 -29.52 66.85
C LEU A 17 37.58 -29.39 65.89
N GLY A 18 36.52 -30.12 66.24
CA GLY A 18 35.18 -29.81 65.82
C GLY A 18 34.62 -28.56 66.50
N THR A 19 33.61 -27.98 65.87
CA THR A 19 32.65 -27.10 66.52
C THR A 19 31.26 -27.44 66.02
N SER A 20 30.40 -27.67 66.99
CA SER A 20 28.95 -27.76 66.88
C SER A 20 28.39 -26.60 66.07
N GLY A 21 27.67 -26.93 65.01
CA GLY A 21 26.81 -26.02 64.29
C GLY A 21 25.59 -26.79 63.87
N GLU A 22 24.64 -26.91 64.78
CA GLU A 22 23.27 -27.32 64.51
C GLU A 22 22.66 -26.32 63.53
N GLN A 23 22.93 -26.54 62.23
CA GLN A 23 22.27 -25.80 61.17
C GLN A 23 20.97 -26.54 60.88
N GLN A 24 19.91 -26.02 61.50
CA GLN A 24 18.53 -26.17 61.07
C GLN A 24 18.49 -26.30 59.54
N ALA A 25 18.10 -27.49 59.08
CA ALA A 25 17.67 -27.68 57.71
C ALA A 25 16.37 -26.89 57.54
N ALA A 26 16.51 -25.60 57.22
CA ALA A 26 15.41 -24.77 56.78
C ALA A 26 14.90 -25.36 55.48
N ASP A 27 13.69 -25.89 55.57
CA ASP A 27 12.93 -26.43 54.48
C ASP A 27 12.85 -25.40 53.34
N ILE A 28 13.22 -25.90 52.17
CA ILE A 28 13.16 -25.33 50.84
C ILE A 28 11.82 -24.65 50.58
N THR A 29 11.83 -23.36 50.25
CA THR A 29 10.96 -22.84 49.19
C THR A 29 11.66 -21.66 48.51
N GLY A 30 12.55 -21.97 47.56
CA GLY A 30 12.90 -20.99 46.53
C GLY A 30 11.62 -20.52 45.83
N PRO A 31 11.56 -19.27 45.31
CA PRO A 31 10.35 -18.72 44.72
C PRO A 31 9.83 -19.70 43.66
N THR A 32 8.62 -20.21 43.90
CA THR A 32 7.95 -21.12 42.98
C THR A 32 7.99 -20.49 41.60
N PRO A 33 8.44 -21.21 40.56
CA PRO A 33 8.49 -20.65 39.23
C PRO A 33 7.07 -20.22 38.87
N HIS A 34 6.87 -18.94 38.56
CA HIS A 34 5.63 -18.48 37.95
C HIS A 34 5.44 -19.31 36.68
N GLN A 35 4.59 -20.35 36.76
CA GLN A 35 4.31 -21.33 35.70
C GLN A 35 3.87 -20.65 34.38
N GLY A 36 3.41 -19.39 34.45
CA GLY A 36 3.07 -18.57 33.29
C GLY A 36 4.27 -17.93 32.57
N GLY A 37 5.36 -17.62 33.28
CA GLY A 37 6.52 -16.91 32.71
C GLY A 37 7.31 -17.78 31.73
N TRP A 38 7.54 -19.05 32.08
CA TRP A 38 8.23 -20.01 31.22
C TRP A 38 7.49 -20.27 29.91
N LYS A 39 6.16 -20.40 29.97
CA LYS A 39 5.31 -20.55 28.78
C LYS A 39 5.39 -19.33 27.85
N GLN A 40 5.39 -18.12 28.42
CA GLN A 40 5.51 -16.88 27.63
C GLN A 40 6.89 -16.75 26.98
N VAL A 41 7.96 -17.15 27.69
CA VAL A 41 9.33 -17.16 27.14
C VAL A 41 9.47 -18.16 26.00
N GLU A 42 8.90 -19.37 26.12
CA GLU A 42 8.89 -20.37 25.06
C GLU A 42 8.11 -19.91 23.82
N GLN A 43 6.93 -19.32 24.01
CA GLN A 43 6.14 -18.74 22.92
C GLN A 43 6.88 -17.63 22.20
N SER A 44 7.50 -16.71 22.96
CA SER A 44 8.32 -15.64 22.40
C SER A 44 9.51 -16.19 21.62
N ARG A 45 10.20 -17.19 22.16
CA ARG A 45 11.33 -17.86 21.47
C ARG A 45 10.89 -18.51 20.16
N SER A 46 9.75 -19.20 20.16
CA SER A 46 9.17 -19.79 18.94
C SER A 46 8.79 -18.72 17.92
N GLN A 47 8.21 -17.60 18.37
CA GLN A 47 7.86 -16.48 17.49
C GLN A 47 9.11 -15.83 16.86
N VAL A 48 10.15 -15.60 17.65
CA VAL A 48 11.43 -15.06 17.15
C VAL A 48 12.08 -16.01 16.15
N GLN A 49 12.05 -17.33 16.41
CA GLN A 49 12.53 -18.33 15.46
C GLN A 49 11.75 -18.29 14.13
N ALA A 50 10.42 -18.29 14.18
CA ALA A 50 9.56 -18.23 12.99
C ALA A 50 9.78 -16.94 12.17
N ILE A 51 10.04 -15.81 12.84
CA ILE A 51 10.42 -14.56 12.16
C ILE A 51 11.80 -14.70 11.51
N GLY A 52 12.77 -15.27 12.22
CA GLY A 52 14.12 -15.51 11.70
C GLY A 52 14.13 -16.38 10.44
N GLU A 53 13.33 -17.45 10.41
CA GLU A 53 13.15 -18.30 9.23
C GLU A 53 12.57 -17.54 8.04
N LYS A 54 11.53 -16.71 8.27
CA LYS A 54 10.92 -15.87 7.23
C LYS A 54 11.91 -14.86 6.66
N VAL A 55 12.71 -14.22 7.53
CA VAL A 55 13.75 -13.27 7.12
C VAL A 55 14.81 -13.99 6.29
N SER A 56 15.31 -15.14 6.74
CA SER A 56 16.28 -15.95 5.99
C SER A 56 15.78 -16.33 4.59
N LEU A 57 14.53 -16.81 4.49
CA LEU A 57 13.90 -17.15 3.23
C LEU A 57 13.77 -15.94 2.29
N ALA A 58 13.35 -14.79 2.82
CA ALA A 58 13.23 -13.55 2.07
C ALA A 58 14.61 -13.08 1.56
N GLN A 59 15.63 -13.15 2.41
CA GLN A 59 16.99 -12.75 2.08
C GLN A 59 17.60 -13.64 0.99
N ALA A 60 17.38 -14.95 1.06
CA ALA A 60 17.76 -15.89 0.00
C ALA A 60 17.07 -15.59 -1.33
N LYS A 61 15.78 -15.21 -1.32
CA LYS A 61 15.06 -14.78 -2.52
C LYS A 61 15.61 -13.47 -3.10
N ILE A 62 15.95 -12.51 -2.23
CA ILE A 62 16.56 -11.24 -2.64
C ILE A 62 17.90 -11.49 -3.30
N GLU A 63 18.80 -12.24 -2.66
CA GLU A 63 20.13 -12.54 -3.23
C GLU A 63 20.04 -13.30 -4.56
N LYS A 64 19.02 -14.16 -4.74
CA LYS A 64 18.77 -14.83 -6.02
C LYS A 64 18.39 -13.85 -7.15
N ILE A 65 17.68 -12.77 -6.83
CA ILE A 65 17.19 -11.79 -7.81
C ILE A 65 18.20 -10.65 -7.99
N LYS A 66 18.98 -10.36 -6.96
CA LYS A 66 20.00 -9.32 -6.92
C LYS A 66 21.06 -9.56 -8.01
N GLY A 67 21.30 -8.56 -8.84
CA GLY A 67 22.24 -8.65 -9.97
C GLY A 67 21.63 -9.19 -11.27
N SER A 68 20.39 -9.71 -11.26
CA SER A 68 19.68 -10.02 -12.49
C SER A 68 19.29 -8.72 -13.22
N LYS A 69 19.81 -8.54 -14.44
CA LYS A 69 19.47 -7.42 -15.34
C LYS A 69 18.33 -7.76 -16.31
N LYS A 70 17.74 -8.96 -16.19
CA LYS A 70 16.61 -9.39 -17.02
C LYS A 70 15.33 -8.75 -16.51
N ALA A 71 14.47 -8.30 -17.41
CA ALA A 71 13.14 -7.82 -17.05
C ALA A 71 12.35 -8.93 -16.35
N ILE A 72 11.82 -8.64 -15.17
CA ILE A 72 10.95 -9.54 -14.41
C ILE A 72 9.52 -9.10 -14.64
N LYS A 73 8.76 -9.91 -15.37
CA LYS A 73 7.31 -9.70 -15.53
C LYS A 73 6.64 -10.06 -14.21
N VAL A 74 6.32 -9.06 -13.40
CA VAL A 74 5.53 -9.23 -12.18
C VAL A 74 4.07 -9.33 -12.59
N PHE A 75 3.53 -10.55 -12.54
CA PHE A 75 2.09 -10.71 -12.59
C PHE A 75 1.56 -10.33 -11.21
N SER A 76 0.57 -9.44 -11.15
CA SER A 76 -0.18 -9.21 -9.92
C SER A 76 -0.73 -10.56 -9.44
N SER A 77 -0.85 -10.75 -8.12
CA SER A 77 -1.70 -11.82 -7.62
C SER A 77 -3.02 -11.71 -8.35
N ALA A 78 -3.55 -12.86 -8.81
CA ALA A 78 -4.86 -12.93 -9.44
C ALA A 78 -5.82 -12.04 -8.65
N LYS A 79 -6.71 -11.34 -9.34
CA LYS A 79 -7.72 -10.42 -8.78
C LYS A 79 -8.67 -11.08 -7.73
N TYR A 80 -8.35 -12.30 -7.27
CA TYR A 80 -9.22 -13.34 -6.76
C TYR A 80 -8.61 -14.06 -5.54
N PRO A 81 -9.43 -14.66 -4.65
CA PRO A 81 -10.76 -15.20 -4.92
C PRO A 81 -11.85 -14.11 -4.91
N ALA A 82 -12.27 -13.71 -6.09
CA ALA A 82 -13.49 -12.98 -6.31
C ALA A 82 -14.46 -13.91 -7.06
N PRO A 83 -15.70 -13.51 -7.34
CA PRO A 83 -16.65 -14.33 -8.09
C PRO A 83 -16.45 -14.14 -9.59
N GLY A 84 -16.66 -15.16 -10.43
CA GLY A 84 -16.48 -15.07 -11.90
C GLY A 84 -17.32 -13.98 -12.57
N ARG A 85 -18.38 -13.50 -11.90
CA ARG A 85 -19.16 -12.31 -12.23
C ARG A 85 -19.20 -11.40 -11.01
N LEU A 86 -18.59 -10.23 -11.11
CA LEU A 86 -18.63 -9.22 -10.05
C LEU A 86 -20.07 -8.70 -9.95
N GLN A 87 -20.66 -8.71 -8.75
CA GLN A 87 -21.95 -8.03 -8.55
C GLN A 87 -21.77 -6.53 -8.75
N GLU A 88 -22.76 -5.91 -9.38
CA GLU A 88 -22.85 -4.46 -9.43
C GLU A 88 -22.98 -3.91 -8.01
N TYR A 89 -22.32 -2.77 -7.76
CA TYR A 89 -22.31 -2.15 -6.44
C TYR A 89 -23.73 -1.74 -6.04
N GLY A 90 -24.25 -2.37 -4.98
CA GLY A 90 -25.47 -1.93 -4.31
C GLY A 90 -25.15 -0.77 -3.36
N SER A 91 -25.86 0.36 -3.52
CA SER A 91 -25.71 1.49 -2.59
C SER A 91 -26.11 1.07 -1.18
N ILE A 92 -25.24 1.37 -0.21
CA ILE A 92 -25.49 1.16 1.23
C ILE A 92 -26.39 2.25 1.84
N PHE A 93 -26.70 3.30 1.07
CA PHE A 93 -27.54 4.41 1.52
C PHE A 93 -29.01 4.11 1.20
N THR A 94 -29.83 3.98 2.24
CA THR A 94 -31.29 3.89 2.12
C THR A 94 -31.85 5.11 1.40
N GLY A 95 -32.51 4.89 0.26
CA GLY A 95 -33.10 5.96 -0.57
C GLY A 95 -32.19 6.49 -1.68
N ALA A 96 -30.98 5.92 -1.87
CA ALA A 96 -30.18 6.20 -3.05
C ALA A 96 -30.91 5.67 -4.29
N GLN A 97 -31.50 6.59 -5.05
CA GLN A 97 -32.09 6.28 -6.34
C GLN A 97 -30.95 5.96 -7.31
N ASP A 98 -31.06 4.85 -8.03
CA ASP A 98 -30.10 4.48 -9.06
C ASP A 98 -29.96 5.65 -10.05
N PRO A 99 -28.75 6.24 -10.23
CA PRO A 99 -28.54 7.34 -11.16
C PRO A 99 -28.96 6.99 -12.60
N GLY A 100 -29.06 5.71 -12.95
CA GLY A 100 -29.57 5.24 -14.24
C GLY A 100 -31.08 5.44 -14.46
N LEU A 101 -31.88 5.63 -13.40
CA LEU A 101 -33.34 5.79 -13.51
C LEU A 101 -33.78 7.25 -13.73
N GLN A 102 -32.88 8.21 -13.57
CA GLN A 102 -33.17 9.63 -13.81
C GLN A 102 -33.09 9.94 -15.31
N ARG A 103 -34.21 9.74 -16.03
CA ARG A 103 -34.34 10.12 -17.44
C ARG A 103 -34.28 11.65 -17.56
N ARG A 104 -33.08 12.21 -17.73
CA ARG A 104 -32.89 13.65 -17.87
C ARG A 104 -33.57 14.15 -19.15
N PRO A 105 -34.35 15.24 -19.09
CA PRO A 105 -34.89 15.85 -20.30
C PRO A 105 -33.73 16.32 -21.19
N ARG A 106 -33.76 15.95 -22.47
CA ARG A 106 -32.77 16.37 -23.45
C ARG A 106 -33.07 17.83 -23.83
N HIS A 107 -32.32 18.77 -23.28
CA HIS A 107 -32.45 20.18 -23.62
C HIS A 107 -31.55 20.50 -24.82
N ARG A 108 -32.10 21.02 -25.90
CA ARG A 108 -31.30 21.68 -26.94
C ARG A 108 -31.08 23.12 -26.49
N ILE A 109 -29.85 23.43 -26.10
CA ILE A 109 -29.44 24.80 -25.83
C ILE A 109 -29.36 25.50 -27.19
N GLN A 110 -30.26 26.44 -27.44
CA GLN A 110 -30.13 27.34 -28.59
C GLN A 110 -29.27 28.52 -28.13
N SER A 111 -28.08 28.67 -28.71
CA SER A 111 -27.24 29.82 -28.48
C SER A 111 -27.90 31.05 -29.12
N LYS A 112 -28.43 31.95 -28.29
CA LYS A 112 -28.88 33.27 -28.73
C LYS A 112 -27.78 34.29 -28.45
N HIS A 113 -26.60 34.08 -29.02
CA HIS A 113 -25.55 35.09 -28.90
C HIS A 113 -25.99 36.34 -29.64
N ARG A 114 -25.80 37.50 -28.99
CA ARG A 114 -25.93 38.78 -29.67
C ARG A 114 -24.85 38.81 -30.76
N PRO A 115 -25.19 39.14 -32.02
CA PRO A 115 -24.17 39.28 -33.07
C PRO A 115 -23.12 40.31 -32.64
N LEU A 116 -21.88 40.05 -33.01
CA LEU A 116 -20.75 40.91 -32.68
C LEU A 116 -21.00 42.33 -33.25
N ASP A 117 -20.94 43.33 -32.38
CA ASP A 117 -21.05 44.73 -32.81
C ASP A 117 -19.69 45.24 -33.27
N GLU A 118 -19.48 45.25 -34.58
CA GLU A 118 -18.23 45.66 -35.23
C GLU A 118 -17.81 47.08 -34.83
N ARG A 119 -18.76 47.98 -34.56
CA ARG A 119 -18.44 49.37 -34.16
C ARG A 119 -17.87 49.41 -32.75
N ALA A 120 -18.45 48.64 -31.83
CA ALA A 120 -17.95 48.52 -30.47
C ALA A 120 -16.56 47.85 -30.42
N LEU A 121 -16.30 46.88 -31.32
CA LEU A 121 -14.99 46.26 -31.47
C LEU A 121 -13.94 47.29 -31.94
N GLN A 122 -14.26 48.06 -32.99
CA GLN A 122 -13.37 49.09 -33.52
C GLN A 122 -13.03 50.18 -32.50
N GLU A 123 -13.99 50.57 -31.65
CA GLU A 123 -13.73 51.53 -30.57
C GLU A 123 -12.71 50.99 -29.56
N LYS A 124 -12.89 49.74 -29.11
CA LYS A 124 -11.96 49.10 -28.15
C LYS A 124 -10.56 48.87 -28.71
N LEU A 125 -10.43 48.58 -30.01
CA LEU A 125 -9.13 48.39 -30.65
C LEU A 125 -8.29 49.68 -30.74
N LYS A 126 -8.91 50.86 -30.57
CA LYS A 126 -8.17 52.12 -30.47
C LYS A 126 -7.34 52.21 -29.18
N ASP A 127 -7.86 51.64 -28.10
CA ASP A 127 -7.19 51.61 -26.80
C ASP A 127 -6.21 50.43 -26.69
N PHE A 128 -6.47 49.35 -27.43
CA PHE A 128 -5.67 48.13 -27.44
C PHE A 128 -5.26 47.77 -28.88
N PRO A 129 -4.07 48.18 -29.34
CA PRO A 129 -3.59 47.87 -30.68
C PRO A 129 -3.20 46.38 -30.78
N VAL A 130 -4.20 45.53 -31.01
CA VAL A 130 -4.06 44.10 -31.28
C VAL A 130 -4.33 43.86 -32.76
N CYS A 131 -3.45 43.13 -33.45
CA CYS A 131 -3.65 42.76 -34.84
C CYS A 131 -4.78 41.72 -34.93
N VAL A 132 -5.93 42.12 -35.47
CA VAL A 132 -7.06 41.23 -35.77
C VAL A 132 -7.08 40.94 -37.28
N SER A 133 -6.93 39.68 -37.67
CA SER A 133 -7.09 39.27 -39.07
C SER A 133 -8.59 39.15 -39.38
N THR A 134 -9.13 40.10 -40.13
CA THR A 134 -10.53 40.13 -40.58
C THR A 134 -10.77 39.28 -41.82
N LYS A 135 -10.33 38.01 -41.80
CA LYS A 135 -10.86 37.07 -42.79
C LYS A 135 -12.29 36.72 -42.37
N PRO A 136 -13.30 36.98 -43.21
CA PRO A 136 -14.61 36.37 -43.01
C PRO A 136 -14.44 34.89 -43.31
N GLU A 137 -14.04 34.12 -42.30
CA GLU A 137 -14.28 32.68 -42.33
C GLU A 137 -15.80 32.49 -42.43
N PRO A 138 -16.29 31.56 -43.25
CA PRO A 138 -17.70 31.21 -43.20
C PRO A 138 -18.00 30.91 -41.73
N GLU A 139 -19.09 31.49 -41.21
CA GLU A 139 -19.64 31.13 -39.91
C GLU A 139 -19.80 29.62 -39.94
N ASP A 140 -18.82 28.91 -39.37
CA ASP A 140 -18.84 27.46 -39.32
C ASP A 140 -19.87 27.16 -38.25
N ASP A 141 -21.14 27.04 -38.68
CA ASP A 141 -22.26 26.52 -37.89
C ASP A 141 -21.97 25.10 -37.35
N ALA A 142 -20.77 24.56 -37.58
CA ALA A 142 -20.19 23.48 -36.82
C ALA A 142 -20.12 23.87 -35.34
N GLU A 143 -21.23 23.60 -34.65
CA GLU A 143 -21.41 23.63 -33.20
C GLU A 143 -20.07 23.47 -32.46
N GLU A 144 -19.44 24.59 -32.08
CA GLU A 144 -18.14 24.61 -31.44
C GLU A 144 -18.20 23.77 -30.17
N GLY A 145 -17.51 22.62 -30.16
CA GLY A 145 -17.56 21.67 -29.06
C GLY A 145 -17.23 20.24 -29.47
N LEU A 146 -17.25 19.33 -28.49
CA LEU A 146 -16.96 17.90 -28.68
C LEU A 146 -18.07 17.12 -29.42
N GLY A 147 -19.03 17.83 -30.03
CA GLY A 147 -20.22 17.25 -30.65
C GLY A 147 -21.19 16.62 -29.65
N GLY A 148 -22.30 16.09 -30.19
CA GLY A 148 -23.28 15.34 -29.40
C GLY A 148 -22.76 13.98 -28.95
N LEU A 149 -23.21 13.52 -27.78
CA LEU A 149 -22.90 12.18 -27.28
C LEU A 149 -23.33 11.09 -28.31
N PRO A 150 -22.48 10.08 -28.58
CA PRO A 150 -22.88 8.91 -29.36
C PRO A 150 -24.18 8.28 -28.84
N SER A 151 -25.11 7.98 -29.75
CA SER A 151 -26.47 7.51 -29.41
C SER A 151 -26.49 6.13 -28.74
N ASN A 152 -25.39 5.37 -28.80
CA ASN A 152 -25.22 4.06 -28.20
C ASN A 152 -24.75 4.10 -26.73
N ILE A 153 -24.56 5.29 -26.15
CA ILE A 153 -24.10 5.45 -24.76
C ILE A 153 -25.30 5.76 -23.86
N SER A 154 -25.70 4.79 -23.05
CA SER A 154 -26.81 4.91 -22.10
C SER A 154 -26.37 5.27 -20.67
N SER A 155 -25.07 5.25 -20.37
CA SER A 155 -24.54 5.52 -19.03
C SER A 155 -23.28 6.39 -19.07
N VAL A 156 -23.06 7.17 -18.01
CA VAL A 156 -21.83 7.98 -17.82
C VAL A 156 -20.59 7.07 -17.78
N SER A 157 -20.72 5.88 -17.17
CA SER A 157 -19.65 4.88 -17.09
C SER A 157 -19.17 4.45 -18.48
N SER A 158 -20.09 4.28 -19.44
CA SER A 158 -19.75 3.89 -20.81
C SER A 158 -18.97 5.00 -21.56
N LEU A 159 -19.31 6.28 -21.36
CA LEU A 159 -18.53 7.40 -21.92
C LEU A 159 -17.09 7.42 -21.36
N LEU A 160 -16.94 7.20 -20.06
CA LEU A 160 -15.63 7.16 -19.43
C LEU A 160 -14.79 5.96 -19.90
N LEU A 161 -15.44 4.84 -20.24
CA LEU A 161 -14.79 3.63 -20.79
C LEU A 161 -14.25 3.83 -22.21
N PHE A 162 -14.91 4.61 -23.07
CA PHE A 162 -14.40 4.89 -24.42
C PHE A 162 -13.10 5.72 -24.41
N ASN A 163 -12.81 6.41 -23.31
CA ASN A 163 -11.56 7.14 -23.12
C ASN A 163 -10.44 6.30 -22.46
N THR A 164 -10.71 5.04 -22.10
CA THR A 164 -9.68 4.13 -21.56
C THR A 164 -9.28 3.10 -22.60
N THR A 165 -7.97 2.88 -22.76
CA THR A 165 -7.37 1.94 -23.75
C THR A 165 -7.60 0.46 -23.42
N GLU A 166 -8.62 0.12 -22.61
CA GLU A 166 -8.72 -1.18 -21.91
C GLU A 166 -9.78 -2.14 -22.43
N ASN A 167 -10.56 -1.81 -23.47
CA ASN A 167 -11.59 -2.74 -24.01
C ASN A 167 -11.36 -3.09 -25.49
N LEU A 168 -10.46 -4.05 -25.73
CA LEU A 168 -10.39 -4.87 -26.95
C LEU A 168 -10.62 -6.34 -26.58
#